data_AF-A0A2S9G9K3-F1
#
_entry.id   AF-A0A2S9G9K3-F1
#
_cell.length_a   1.000
_cell.length_b   1.000
_cell.length_c   1.000
_cell.angle_alpha   90.00
_cell.angle_beta   90.00
_cell.angle_gamma   90.00
#
_symmetry.space_group_name_H-M   'P 1'
#
loop_
_entity.id
_entity.type
_entity.pdbx_description
1 polymer ?
#
loop_
_entity_poly.entity_id
_entity_poly.type
_entity_poly.pdbx_seq_one_letter_code
_entity_poly.pdbx_strand_id
1 'polypeptide(L)'
;AAFDVSRQTFRLEKYPEYKAGRSATPDEFRGQIDITKEVLGARGITVLAEAGFEADDVIATLATQAEDEGYRVLVVTGDRDSLQL
;
A
#
# COMPACT_ATOMS: atom_id res chain seq x y z
N ALA A 1 7.18 -2.99 3.84
CA ALA A 1 5.73 -3.14 3.62
C ALA A 1 5.11 -1.77 3.46
N ALA A 2 4.11 -1.61 2.59
CA ALA A 2 3.40 -0.35 2.41
C ALA A 2 1.93 -0.50 2.88
N PHE A 3 1.36 0.56 3.45
CA PHE A 3 -0.03 0.60 3.91
C PHE A 3 -0.72 1.88 3.44
N ASP A 4 -2.01 1.78 3.13
CA ASP A 4 -2.84 2.95 2.86
C ASP A 4 -3.03 3.77 4.14
N VAL A 5 -2.87 5.10 4.03
CA VAL A 5 -3.14 6.03 5.15
C VAL A 5 -4.62 6.34 5.26
N SER A 6 -5.30 6.56 4.13
CA SER A 6 -6.72 6.90 4.08
C SER A 6 -7.33 6.63 2.70
N ARG A 7 -8.66 6.83 2.58
CA ARG A 7 -9.33 6.81 1.26
C ARG A 7 -9.10 8.09 0.45
N GLN A 8 -8.55 9.15 1.04
CA GLN A 8 -8.25 10.38 0.33
C GLN A 8 -6.93 10.20 -0.41
N THR A 9 -7.03 9.99 -1.72
CA THR A 9 -5.92 9.82 -2.64
C THR A 9 -6.10 10.75 -3.82
N PHE A 10 -5.01 11.06 -4.53
CA PHE A 10 -5.09 11.85 -5.77
C PHE A 10 -6.01 11.20 -6.82
N ARG A 11 -6.19 9.87 -6.76
CA ARG A 11 -7.14 9.14 -7.63
C ARG A 11 -8.58 9.50 -7.31
N LEU A 12 -8.94 9.57 -6.03
CA LEU A 12 -10.29 9.97 -5.60
C LEU A 12 -10.57 11.44 -5.91
N GLU A 13 -9.57 12.32 -5.77
CA GLU A 13 -9.69 13.73 -6.16
C GLU A 13 -9.96 13.88 -7.66
N LYS A 14 -9.33 13.05 -8.48
CA LYS A 14 -9.51 13.06 -9.94
C LYS A 14 -10.80 12.38 -10.41
N TYR A 15 -11.23 11.32 -9.72
CA TYR A 15 -12.42 10.55 -10.05
C TYR A 15 -13.16 10.13 -8.76
N PRO A 16 -14.20 10.87 -8.34
CA PRO A 16 -14.89 10.62 -7.07
C PRO A 16 -15.53 9.23 -6.96
N GLU A 17 -15.90 8.60 -8.07
CA GLU A 17 -16.48 7.26 -8.10
C GLU A 17 -15.42 6.14 -8.04
N TYR A 18 -14.13 6.51 -8.03
CA TYR A 18 -13.02 5.56 -7.90
C TYR A 18 -13.17 4.72 -6.62
N LYS A 19 -13.25 3.40 -6.78
CA LYS A 19 -13.43 2.43 -5.68
C LYS A 19 -14.69 2.66 -4.81
N ALA A 20 -15.66 3.48 -5.24
CA ALA A 20 -16.85 3.82 -4.45
C ALA A 20 -17.74 2.60 -4.10
N GLY A 21 -17.73 1.56 -4.92
CA GLY A 21 -18.46 0.31 -4.68
C GLY A 21 -17.80 -0.66 -3.69
N ARG A 22 -16.61 -0.35 -3.16
CA ARG A 22 -15.92 -1.23 -2.20
C ARG A 22 -16.57 -1.10 -0.82
N SER A 23 -16.82 -2.25 -0.18
CA SER A 23 -17.31 -2.28 1.20
C SER A 23 -16.34 -1.60 2.16
N ALA A 24 -16.87 -1.02 3.24
CA ALA A 24 -16.03 -0.54 4.33
C ALA A 24 -15.26 -1.69 4.98
N THR A 25 -14.03 -1.39 5.40
CA THR A 25 -13.24 -2.31 6.23
C THR A 25 -14.05 -2.60 7.51
N PRO A 26 -14.29 -3.88 7.85
CA PRO A 26 -14.99 -4.24 9.09
C PRO A 26 -14.30 -3.65 10.32
N ASP A 27 -15.07 -3.18 11.30
CA ASP A 27 -14.51 -2.55 12.51
C ASP A 27 -13.61 -3.51 13.30
N GLU A 28 -13.97 -4.81 13.34
CA GLU A 28 -13.18 -5.88 13.95
C GLU A 28 -11.78 -6.05 13.32
N PHE A 29 -11.59 -5.54 12.10
CA PHE A 29 -10.32 -5.60 11.39
C PHE A 29 -9.41 -4.40 11.69
N ARG A 30 -9.96 -3.27 12.16
CA ARG A 30 -9.16 -2.03 12.37
C ARG A 30 -7.99 -2.26 13.34
N GLY A 31 -8.23 -2.90 14.49
CA GLY A 31 -7.17 -3.18 15.46
C GLY A 31 -6.13 -4.20 14.98
N GLN A 32 -6.48 -5.05 14.01
CA GLN A 32 -5.55 -6.06 13.47
C GLN A 32 -4.47 -5.44 12.59
N ILE A 33 -4.72 -4.28 11.99
CA ILE A 33 -3.74 -3.55 11.17
C ILE A 33 -2.56 -3.10 12.03
N ASP A 34 -2.81 -2.56 13.22
CA ASP A 34 -1.74 -2.07 14.08
C ASP A 34 -0.88 -3.22 14.64
N ILE A 35 -1.52 -4.33 15.04
CA ILE A 35 -0.81 -5.56 15.44
C ILE A 35 0.06 -6.07 14.28
N THR A 36 -0.44 -6.02 13.04
CA THR A 36 0.34 -6.43 11.86
C THR A 36 1.60 -5.57 11.71
N LYS A 37 1.49 -4.24 11.89
CA LYS A 37 2.64 -3.33 11.84
C LYS A 37 3.65 -3.61 12.95
N GLU A 38 3.19 -3.91 14.17
CA GLU A 38 4.05 -4.31 15.29
C GLU A 38 4.85 -5.58 14.97
N VAL A 39 4.19 -6.61 14.43
CA VAL A 39 4.84 -7.87 14.04
C VAL A 39 5.86 -7.64 12.92
N LEU A 40 5.53 -6.83 11.92
CA LEU A 40 6.47 -6.47 10.85
C LEU A 40 7.70 -5.75 11.41
N GLY A 41 7.49 -4.77 12.30
CA GLY A 41 8.56 -4.05 12.98
C GLY A 41 9.46 -4.98 13.81
N ALA A 42 8.86 -5.90 14.57
CA ALA A 42 9.60 -6.90 15.35
C ALA A 42 10.45 -7.84 14.48
N ARG A 43 10.10 -7.99 13.19
CA ARG A 43 10.86 -8.80 12.21
C ARG A 43 11.85 -7.97 11.39
N GLY A 44 12.03 -6.68 11.70
CA GLY A 44 12.93 -5.78 10.98
C GLY A 44 12.41 -5.33 9.62
N ILE A 45 11.10 -5.44 9.37
CA ILE A 45 10.48 -5.01 8.12
C ILE A 45 10.00 -3.57 8.27
N THR A 46 10.62 -2.66 7.53
CA THR A 46 10.19 -1.25 7.50
C THR A 46 8.77 -1.14 6.95
N VAL A 47 7.93 -0.39 7.67
CA VAL A 47 6.57 -0.04 7.28
C VAL A 47 6.56 1.39 6.77
N LEU A 48 6.02 1.61 5.58
CA LEU A 48 5.89 2.91 4.94
C LEU A 48 4.41 3.20 4.66
N ALA A 49 4.01 4.45 4.80
CA ALA A 49 2.68 4.94 4.48
C ALA A 49 2.78 6.44 4.22
N GLU A 50 2.23 6.90 3.10
CA GLU A 50 2.30 8.30 2.68
C GLU A 50 0.90 8.85 2.45
N ALA A 51 0.61 10.06 2.95
CA ALA A 51 -0.71 10.66 2.83
C ALA A 51 -0.99 11.07 1.38
N GLY A 52 -2.19 10.79 0.88
CA GLY A 52 -2.59 11.10 -0.50
C GLY A 52 -2.19 10.05 -1.54
N PHE A 53 -1.43 9.02 -1.14
CA PHE A 53 -0.99 7.92 -2.00
C PHE A 53 -1.53 6.58 -1.50
N GLU A 54 -1.72 5.64 -2.42
CA GLU A 54 -2.05 4.26 -2.11
C GLU A 54 -0.77 3.43 -1.89
N ALA A 55 -0.90 2.28 -1.22
CA ALA A 55 0.23 1.41 -0.92
C ALA A 55 0.95 0.90 -2.19
N ASP A 56 0.20 0.74 -3.29
CA ASP A 56 0.76 0.37 -4.59
C ASP A 56 1.63 1.46 -5.20
N ASP A 57 1.29 2.75 -5.05
CA ASP A 57 2.12 3.89 -5.47
C ASP A 57 3.49 3.87 -4.78
N VAL A 58 3.51 3.61 -3.48
CA VAL A 58 4.74 3.53 -2.68
C VAL A 58 5.59 2.34 -3.12
N ILE A 59 4.97 1.17 -3.33
CA ILE A 59 5.66 -0.03 -3.80
C ILE A 59 6.24 0.19 -5.21
N ALA A 60 5.45 0.75 -6.12
CA ALA A 60 5.85 1.07 -7.49
C ALA A 60 7.08 1.97 -7.50
N THR A 61 7.00 3.08 -6.76
CA THR A 61 8.07 4.08 -6.70
C THR A 61 9.38 3.48 -6.21
N LEU A 62 9.33 2.69 -5.13
CA LEU A 62 10.53 2.05 -4.57
C LEU A 62 11.06 0.92 -5.45
N ALA A 63 10.18 0.16 -6.10
CA ALA A 63 10.58 -0.89 -7.01
C ALA A 63 11.34 -0.30 -8.21
N THR A 64 10.79 0.73 -8.85
CA THR A 64 11.44 1.41 -9.99
C THR A 64 12.79 2.00 -9.59
N GLN A 65 12.86 2.71 -8.46
CA GLN A 65 14.13 3.28 -7.98
C GLN A 65 15.18 2.20 -7.72
N ALA A 66 14.79 1.09 -7.09
CA ALA A 66 15.70 -0.01 -6.78
C ALA A 66 16.15 -0.75 -8.06
N GLU A 67 15.27 -0.93 -9.04
CA GLU A 67 15.66 -1.51 -10.34
C GLU A 67 16.67 -0.60 -11.08
N ASP A 68 16.45 0.71 -11.07
CA ASP A 68 17.38 1.69 -11.66
C ASP A 68 18.76 1.69 -10.97
N GLU A 69 18.79 1.40 -9.66
CA GLU A 69 20.01 1.20 -8.88
C GLU A 69 20.66 -0.19 -9.08
N GLY A 70 20.05 -1.06 -9.88
CA GLY A 70 20.57 -2.40 -10.23
C GLY A 70 20.25 -3.48 -9.20
N TYR A 71 19.31 -3.26 -8.29
CA TYR A 71 18.84 -4.29 -7.37
C TYR A 71 17.92 -5.29 -8.08
N ARG A 72 17.92 -6.53 -7.59
CA ARG A 72 16.87 -7.49 -7.90
C ARG A 72 15.67 -7.24 -6.98
N VAL A 73 14.56 -6.81 -7.56
CA VAL A 73 13.34 -6.49 -6.82
C VAL A 73 12.35 -7.65 -6.88
N LEU A 74 11.64 -7.90 -5.76
CA LEU A 74 10.47 -8.79 -5.72
C LEU A 74 9.32 -8.05 -5.05
N VAL A 75 8.20 -7.92 -5.77
CA VAL A 75 6.94 -7.41 -5.22
C VAL A 75 6.07 -8.58 -4.77
N VAL A 76 5.64 -8.57 -3.51
CA VAL A 76 4.74 -9.58 -2.94
C VAL A 76 3.42 -8.91 -2.62
N THR A 77 2.38 -9.26 -3.36
CA THR A 77 1.04 -8.68 -3.24
C THR A 77 -0.03 -9.69 -3.61
N GLY A 78 -1.20 -9.57 -2.95
CA GLY A 78 -2.41 -10.30 -3.34
C GLY A 78 -3.32 -9.49 -4.26
N ASP A 79 -2.97 -8.22 -4.53
CA ASP A 79 -3.68 -7.39 -5.49
C ASP A 79 -3.41 -7.91 -6.91
N ARG A 80 -4.45 -7.96 -7.74
CA ARG A 80 -4.35 -8.38 -9.14
C ARG A 80 -4.07 -7.19 -10.06
N ASP A 81 -4.30 -5.97 -9.59
CA ASP A 81 -4.03 -4.75 -10.33
C ASP A 81 -2.52 -4.42 -10.33
N SER A 82 -1.72 -5.09 -9.49
CA SER A 82 -0.27 -4.91 -9.40
C SER A 82 0.53 -5.43 -10.60
N LEU A 83 -0.10 -6.12 -11.56
CA LEU A 83 0.54 -6.51 -12.81
C LEU A 83 0.77 -5.31 -13.75
N GLN A 84 0.29 -4.12 -13.36
CA GLN A 84 0.58 -2.85 -14.05
C GLN A 84 1.92 -2.22 -13.65
N LEU A 85 2.61 -2.79 -12.65
CA LEU A 85 3.92 -2.34 -12.18
C LEU A 85 5.05 -2.83 -13.08
#